data_AF-A0AAW1QC12-F1
#
_entry.id   AF-A0AAW1QC12-F1
#
_cell.length_a   1.000
_cell.length_b   1.000
_cell.length_c   1.000
_cell.angle_alpha   90.00
_cell.angle_beta   90.00
_cell.angle_gamma   90.00
#
_symmetry.space_group_name_H-M   'P 1'
#
loop_
_entity.id
_entity.type
_entity.pdbx_description
1 polymer ?
#
loop_
_entity_poly.entity_id
_entity_poly.type
_entity_poly.pdbx_seq_one_letter_code
_entity_poly.pdbx_strand_id
1 'polypeptide(L)'
;MTTDWRMPGEWERHQRTYLGWPQWLEDPKKGQKDPAQIAFAAVAKAIAEFEPVTVAANPDQVDKARAALHESVEVASIPQNDSWFRDTGEAFVTRDGDNGKEIAGVNWGFDAYGGLNDEHELDDEIARCICKQADIDLIEGPMVLEAGSIHVDGEGTLISTEECLLNKTKRARNPKLSREQIEGNLKKLLGVTKIVWLPLGLYADNDTTGHVDNLACFAAPGKVLLAWTDDEKDPQYERSREAKRILEAATDAQGRKLEVIKLPLPDPLSKTAEEAGESARNKGGKGNENGKVDNEDEDDEQADEEEEEEDDDDEAPKAGDRMAASYINFYICNGGIVMPALGQEPADSRAQKVLEDTFPDRKVVAVPTRKEKPTWLRRNICRMTFIAWLNWPAAETGYLQEVLRVAFRKVSSLYVSKPNLLAVEGHLPRFQAKPLLILPERKGSAGARATHQRTRRSSRSACQGAQWMPLATWRIQACGTS
;
A
#
# COMPACT_ATOMS: atom_id res chain seq x y z
N MET A 1 30.25 -18.49 5.32
CA MET A 1 29.28 -18.95 6.33
C MET A 1 27.91 -18.68 5.75
N THR A 2 27.17 -19.74 5.40
CA THR A 2 25.73 -19.63 5.14
C THR A 2 25.09 -19.11 6.42
N THR A 3 24.34 -18.03 6.33
CA THR A 3 23.56 -17.54 7.45
C THR A 3 22.35 -18.45 7.63
N ASP A 4 22.01 -18.82 8.87
CA ASP A 4 20.82 -19.65 9.19
C ASP A 4 19.50 -18.87 9.09
N TRP A 5 19.52 -17.71 8.44
CA TRP A 5 18.36 -16.84 8.25
C TRP A 5 17.48 -17.38 7.12
N ARG A 6 16.16 -17.35 7.32
CA ARG A 6 15.16 -17.57 6.28
C ARG A 6 14.10 -16.48 6.31
N MET A 7 13.64 -16.04 5.15
CA MET A 7 12.43 -15.24 5.05
C MET A 7 11.21 -16.17 5.13
N PRO A 8 10.30 -15.98 6.09
CA PRO A 8 9.09 -16.79 6.18
C PRO A 8 8.15 -16.52 5.01
N GLY A 9 7.31 -17.51 4.69
CA GLY A 9 6.20 -17.28 3.76
C GLY A 9 5.20 -16.29 4.36
N GLU A 10 4.59 -15.43 3.55
CA GLU A 10 3.71 -14.36 4.04
C GLU A 10 2.44 -14.88 4.77
N TRP A 11 2.11 -16.17 4.62
CA TRP A 11 1.02 -16.79 5.38
C TRP A 11 1.43 -17.23 6.80
N GLU A 12 2.73 -17.25 7.12
CA GLU A 12 3.19 -17.57 8.48
C GLU A 12 2.72 -16.51 9.48
N ARG A 13 2.75 -16.83 10.77
CA ARG A 13 2.14 -15.98 11.79
C ARG A 13 2.87 -14.64 11.93
N HIS A 14 2.14 -13.55 11.81
CA HIS A 14 2.66 -12.20 12.01
C HIS A 14 2.50 -11.74 13.46
N GLN A 15 3.48 -10.96 13.93
CA GLN A 15 3.35 -10.20 15.18
C GLN A 15 2.68 -8.84 14.96
N ARG A 16 2.92 -8.21 13.81
CA ARG A 16 2.48 -6.85 13.46
C ARG A 16 2.67 -6.58 11.96
N THR A 17 1.90 -5.65 11.41
CA THR A 17 2.11 -5.04 10.09
C THR A 17 2.59 -3.59 10.21
N TYR A 18 3.49 -3.16 9.33
CA TYR A 18 3.89 -1.76 9.17
C TYR A 18 3.37 -1.20 7.83
N LEU A 19 2.90 0.05 7.83
CA LEU A 19 2.42 0.78 6.65
C LEU A 19 2.97 2.21 6.67
N GLY A 20 3.25 2.78 5.50
CA GLY A 20 3.58 4.21 5.36
C GLY A 20 2.34 5.08 5.22
N TRP A 21 2.34 6.27 5.81
CA TRP A 21 1.26 7.27 5.65
C TRP A 21 1.49 8.15 4.40
N PRO A 22 0.56 8.19 3.43
CA PRO A 22 0.73 8.97 2.21
C PRO A 22 0.60 10.47 2.48
N GLN A 23 1.49 11.26 1.87
CA GLN A 23 1.58 12.71 2.11
C GLN A 23 1.72 13.59 0.84
N TRP A 24 2.30 13.07 -0.24
CA TRP A 24 2.59 13.87 -1.46
C TRP A 24 1.34 14.33 -2.22
N LEU A 25 0.18 13.79 -1.88
CA LEU A 25 -1.09 14.10 -2.53
C LEU A 25 -1.83 15.29 -1.91
N GLU A 26 -1.21 16.02 -0.97
CA GLU A 26 -1.75 17.27 -0.46
C GLU A 26 -1.48 18.42 -1.46
N ASP A 27 -2.52 18.81 -2.21
CA ASP A 27 -2.59 20.18 -2.73
C ASP A 27 -2.83 21.11 -1.53
N PRO A 28 -1.87 21.97 -1.13
CA PRO A 28 -2.03 22.87 0.00
C PRO A 28 -3.21 23.85 -0.18
N LYS A 29 -3.82 23.93 -1.37
CA LYS A 29 -4.98 24.79 -1.67
C LYS A 29 -6.34 24.11 -1.49
N LYS A 30 -6.41 22.78 -1.31
CA LYS A 30 -7.69 22.07 -1.11
C LYS A 30 -7.75 21.49 0.29
N GLY A 31 -8.51 22.12 1.18
CA GLY A 31 -8.86 21.56 2.50
C GLY A 31 -9.75 20.31 2.46
N GLN A 32 -9.59 19.43 1.46
CA GLN A 32 -10.24 18.12 1.36
C GLN A 32 -9.30 17.05 1.92
N LYS A 33 -9.87 15.99 2.51
CA LYS A 33 -9.12 14.78 2.87
C LYS A 33 -8.58 14.14 1.59
N ASP A 34 -7.30 13.87 1.55
CA ASP A 34 -6.64 13.20 0.43
C ASP A 34 -7.27 11.80 0.23
N PRO A 35 -7.75 11.48 -0.98
CA PRO A 35 -8.28 10.16 -1.32
C PRO A 35 -7.34 8.99 -0.96
N ALA A 36 -6.01 9.15 -1.08
CA ALA A 36 -5.07 8.10 -0.69
C ALA A 36 -5.05 7.90 0.83
N GLN A 37 -5.02 8.97 1.62
CA GLN A 37 -5.13 8.89 3.09
C GLN A 37 -6.42 8.17 3.53
N ILE A 38 -7.53 8.37 2.81
CA ILE A 38 -8.80 7.64 3.07
C ILE A 38 -8.64 6.14 2.76
N ALA A 39 -8.06 5.80 1.60
CA ALA A 39 -7.85 4.41 1.20
C ALA A 39 -6.88 3.68 2.15
N PHE A 40 -5.74 4.30 2.47
CA PHE A 40 -4.76 3.77 3.42
C PHE A 40 -5.36 3.57 4.81
N ALA A 41 -6.17 4.51 5.31
CA ALA A 41 -6.86 4.34 6.58
C ALA A 41 -7.86 3.17 6.56
N ALA A 42 -8.52 2.92 5.42
CA ALA A 42 -9.40 1.78 5.26
C ALA A 42 -8.63 0.45 5.22
N VAL A 43 -7.50 0.40 4.52
CA VAL A 43 -6.59 -0.77 4.50
C VAL A 43 -6.05 -1.06 5.90
N ALA A 44 -5.48 -0.06 6.58
CA ALA A 44 -4.94 -0.21 7.93
C ALA A 44 -6.02 -0.71 8.91
N LYS A 45 -7.25 -0.20 8.80
CA LYS A 45 -8.38 -0.68 9.59
C LYS A 45 -8.75 -2.14 9.28
N ALA A 46 -8.77 -2.53 8.01
CA ALA A 46 -9.08 -3.89 7.59
C ALA A 46 -8.06 -4.90 8.15
N ILE A 47 -6.77 -4.56 8.08
CA ILE A 47 -5.68 -5.39 8.64
C ILE A 47 -5.79 -5.46 10.17
N ALA A 48 -6.13 -4.34 10.83
CA ALA A 48 -6.25 -4.26 12.28
C ALA A 48 -7.38 -5.12 12.89
N GLU A 49 -8.25 -5.73 12.07
CA GLU A 49 -9.18 -6.77 12.53
C GLU A 49 -8.46 -8.10 12.87
N PHE A 50 -7.26 -8.32 12.32
CA PHE A 50 -6.55 -9.60 12.37
C PHE A 50 -5.22 -9.55 13.11
N GLU A 51 -4.51 -8.42 13.07
CA GLU A 51 -3.21 -8.25 13.73
C GLU A 51 -2.91 -6.79 14.09
N PRO A 52 -1.98 -6.53 15.02
CA PRO A 52 -1.53 -5.16 15.32
C PRO A 52 -0.97 -4.46 14.07
N VAL A 53 -1.28 -3.18 13.91
CA VAL A 53 -0.79 -2.35 12.79
C VAL A 53 -0.09 -1.11 13.32
N THR A 54 1.10 -0.81 12.81
CA THR A 54 1.74 0.51 12.93
C THR A 54 1.66 1.24 11.59
N VAL A 55 1.18 2.48 11.61
CA VAL A 55 1.32 3.39 10.49
C VAL A 55 2.43 4.40 10.80
N ALA A 56 3.47 4.40 9.98
CA ALA A 56 4.55 5.36 10.01
C ALA A 56 4.11 6.67 9.33
N ALA A 57 4.25 7.79 10.03
CA ALA A 57 3.98 9.11 9.48
C ALA A 57 5.15 10.05 9.76
N ASN A 58 5.37 10.99 8.84
CA ASN A 58 6.32 12.07 9.06
C ASN A 58 5.98 12.86 10.34
N PRO A 59 6.98 13.41 11.06
CA PRO A 59 6.76 14.06 12.35
C PRO A 59 5.67 15.14 12.35
N ASP A 60 5.51 15.87 11.25
CA ASP A 60 4.51 16.91 11.05
C ASP A 60 3.11 16.38 10.63
N GLN A 61 3.03 15.10 10.25
CA GLN A 61 1.80 14.41 9.83
C GLN A 61 1.21 13.50 10.91
N VAL A 62 1.93 13.23 12.02
CA VAL A 62 1.49 12.32 13.09
C VAL A 62 0.08 12.63 13.60
N ASP A 63 -0.21 13.89 13.91
CA ASP A 63 -1.53 14.31 14.41
C ASP A 63 -2.63 14.09 13.37
N LYS A 64 -2.32 14.35 12.09
CA LYS A 64 -3.25 14.16 10.98
C LYS A 64 -3.56 12.68 10.74
N ALA A 65 -2.52 11.84 10.69
CA ALA A 65 -2.65 10.39 10.59
C ALA A 65 -3.45 9.84 11.77
N ARG A 66 -3.15 10.28 13.00
CA ARG A 66 -3.87 9.86 14.20
C ARG A 66 -5.36 10.22 14.13
N ALA A 67 -5.70 11.40 13.64
CA ALA A 67 -7.09 11.83 13.49
C ALA A 67 -7.86 11.05 12.39
N ALA A 68 -7.15 10.50 11.40
CA ALA A 68 -7.75 9.77 10.29
C ALA A 68 -7.87 8.25 10.54
N LEU A 69 -6.92 7.67 11.27
CA LEU A 69 -6.82 6.23 11.52
C LEU A 69 -7.72 5.75 12.66
N HIS A 70 -8.17 4.50 12.59
CA HIS A 70 -8.93 3.84 13.66
C HIS A 70 -8.09 3.73 14.94
N GLU A 71 -8.73 3.77 16.12
CA GLU A 71 -8.06 3.79 17.43
C GLU A 71 -7.20 2.55 17.71
N SER A 72 -7.48 1.42 17.04
CA SER A 72 -6.71 0.18 17.15
C SER A 72 -5.40 0.17 16.37
N VAL A 73 -5.18 1.13 15.47
CA VAL A 73 -3.95 1.26 14.68
C VAL A 73 -2.98 2.16 15.43
N GLU A 74 -1.72 1.78 15.59
CA GLU A 74 -0.67 2.62 16.19
C GLU A 74 -0.11 3.62 15.16
N VAL A 75 0.34 4.80 15.61
CA VAL A 75 1.02 5.77 14.74
C VAL A 75 2.44 6.00 15.25
N ALA A 76 3.43 5.79 14.40
CA ALA A 76 4.84 6.03 14.70
C ALA A 76 5.37 7.25 13.92
N SER A 77 6.23 8.03 14.56
CA SER A 77 6.91 9.16 13.93
C SER A 77 8.18 8.68 13.22
N ILE A 78 8.08 8.32 11.95
CA ILE A 78 9.20 7.84 11.13
C ILE A 78 9.29 8.76 9.89
N PRO A 79 10.41 9.47 9.69
CA PRO A 79 10.67 10.22 8.48
C PRO A 79 10.66 9.32 7.23
N GLN A 80 9.99 9.75 6.17
CA GLN A 80 9.85 9.03 4.90
C GLN A 80 9.71 10.03 3.73
N ASN A 81 10.20 9.66 2.55
CA ASN A 81 9.94 10.37 1.31
C ASN A 81 8.57 9.96 0.79
N ASP A 82 8.28 8.66 0.63
CA ASP A 82 6.96 8.13 0.23
C ASP A 82 6.45 7.03 1.18
N SER A 83 5.34 6.37 0.82
CA SER A 83 4.54 5.50 1.70
C SER A 83 4.61 4.01 1.34
N TRP A 84 5.51 3.63 0.44
CA TRP A 84 5.63 2.26 -0.12
C TRP A 84 6.48 1.32 0.75
N PHE A 85 6.01 1.06 1.98
CA PHE A 85 6.74 0.25 2.96
C PHE A 85 6.94 -1.22 2.55
N ARG A 86 6.22 -1.71 1.53
CA ARG A 86 6.54 -3.00 0.89
C ARG A 86 7.95 -2.99 0.31
N ASP A 87 8.37 -1.88 -0.27
CA ASP A 87 9.58 -1.78 -1.08
C ASP A 87 10.74 -1.15 -0.30
N THR A 88 10.43 -0.23 0.61
CA THR A 88 11.39 0.51 1.42
C THR A 88 11.59 -0.07 2.82
N GLY A 89 10.66 -0.95 3.24
CA GLY A 89 10.73 -1.65 4.51
C GLY A 89 11.72 -2.82 4.51
N GLU A 90 11.97 -3.36 5.70
CA GLU A 90 12.79 -4.55 5.88
C GLU A 90 12.14 -5.83 5.32
N ALA A 91 12.97 -6.71 4.77
CA ALA A 91 12.60 -8.12 4.72
C ALA A 91 12.89 -8.75 6.08
N PHE A 92 11.85 -9.01 6.87
CA PHE A 92 12.01 -9.76 8.13
C PHE A 92 12.49 -11.18 7.84
N VAL A 93 13.57 -11.57 8.50
CA VAL A 93 14.11 -12.92 8.44
C VAL A 93 14.12 -13.52 9.83
N THR A 94 13.98 -14.84 9.88
CA THR A 94 13.97 -15.60 11.13
C THR A 94 15.00 -16.70 11.09
N ARG A 95 15.52 -17.06 12.26
CA ARG A 95 16.33 -18.26 12.45
C ARG A 95 15.96 -18.91 13.77
N ASP A 96 16.27 -20.20 13.89
CA ASP A 96 16.18 -20.88 15.17
C ASP A 96 17.43 -20.56 15.99
N GLY A 97 17.24 -19.91 17.14
CA GLY A 97 18.29 -19.62 18.11
C GLY A 97 18.17 -20.49 19.35
N ASP A 98 19.18 -20.44 20.23
CA ASP A 98 19.25 -21.26 21.44
C ASP A 98 18.05 -21.06 22.39
N ASN A 99 17.41 -19.88 22.34
CA ASN A 99 16.28 -19.49 23.20
C ASN A 99 14.95 -19.36 22.44
N GLY A 100 14.85 -19.90 21.23
CA GLY A 100 13.67 -19.82 20.37
C GLY A 100 13.93 -19.07 19.07
N LYS A 101 12.86 -18.67 18.39
CA LYS A 101 12.94 -18.00 17.09
C LYS A 101 13.48 -16.58 17.26
N GLU A 102 14.59 -16.29 16.59
CA GLU A 102 15.16 -14.95 16.48
C GLU A 102 14.66 -14.26 15.21
N ILE A 103 14.55 -12.93 15.25
CA ILE A 103 14.05 -12.10 14.16
C ILE A 103 15.06 -10.98 13.90
N ALA A 104 15.34 -10.71 12.64
CA ALA A 104 16.09 -9.55 12.19
C ALA A 104 15.40 -8.92 10.97
N GLY A 105 15.61 -7.63 10.75
CA GLY A 105 15.26 -6.99 9.49
C GLY A 105 16.46 -6.94 8.55
N VAL A 106 16.25 -7.22 7.27
CA VAL A 106 17.24 -6.99 6.22
C VAL A 106 16.97 -5.65 5.56
N ASN A 107 17.92 -4.74 5.64
CA ASN A 107 17.93 -3.52 4.84
C ASN A 107 18.74 -3.76 3.56
N TRP A 108 18.08 -3.89 2.42
CA TRP A 108 18.76 -4.15 1.15
C TRP A 108 19.47 -2.91 0.60
N GLY A 109 18.93 -1.73 0.91
CA GLY A 109 19.23 -0.51 0.17
C GLY A 109 18.11 -0.22 -0.82
N PHE A 110 17.71 1.04 -0.90
CA PHE A 110 16.66 1.55 -1.76
C PHE A 110 17.16 2.74 -2.57
N ASP A 111 16.92 2.74 -3.88
CA ASP A 111 17.35 3.79 -4.80
C ASP A 111 16.19 4.41 -5.60
N ALA A 112 14.96 4.30 -5.08
CA ALA A 112 13.73 4.66 -5.77
C ALA A 112 13.55 3.94 -7.11
N TYR A 113 13.52 2.61 -7.09
CA TYR A 113 13.23 1.80 -8.27
C TYR A 113 14.19 2.05 -9.45
N GLY A 114 15.49 2.12 -9.16
CA GLY A 114 16.53 2.39 -10.15
C GLY A 114 16.69 3.87 -10.50
N GLY A 115 16.41 4.76 -9.55
CA GLY A 115 16.56 6.21 -9.69
C GLY A 115 15.36 6.93 -10.30
N LEU A 116 14.14 6.41 -10.12
CA LEU A 116 12.90 7.07 -10.55
C LEU A 116 12.71 8.44 -9.88
N ASN A 117 13.16 8.59 -8.63
CA ASN A 117 13.12 9.85 -7.88
C ASN A 117 14.48 10.15 -7.26
N ASP A 118 14.91 11.41 -7.39
CA ASP A 118 16.17 11.88 -6.79
C ASP A 118 16.13 11.88 -5.24
N GLU A 119 14.95 12.11 -4.65
CA GLU A 119 14.76 12.17 -3.19
C GLU A 119 14.23 10.83 -2.64
N HIS A 120 15.09 10.05 -1.99
CA HIS A 120 14.76 8.74 -1.44
C HIS A 120 15.57 8.35 -0.19
N GLU A 121 16.37 9.27 0.35
CA GLU A 121 17.28 8.97 1.45
C GLU A 121 16.58 8.69 2.78
N LEU A 122 15.37 9.22 2.99
CA LEU A 122 14.55 8.85 4.15
C LEU A 122 13.92 7.48 3.95
N ASP A 123 13.58 7.13 2.71
CA ASP A 123 13.03 5.81 2.38
C ASP A 123 14.07 4.70 2.61
N ASP A 124 15.34 4.93 2.27
CA ASP A 124 16.47 4.02 2.55
C ASP A 124 16.74 3.80 4.06
N GLU A 125 16.19 4.66 4.91
CA GLU A 125 16.32 4.56 6.38
C GLU A 125 15.14 3.87 7.07
N ILE A 126 14.06 3.55 6.34
CA ILE A 126 12.82 2.99 6.91
C ILE A 126 13.10 1.68 7.64
N ALA A 127 13.82 0.74 7.01
CA ALA A 127 14.19 -0.53 7.62
C ALA A 127 14.98 -0.36 8.93
N ARG A 128 15.91 0.60 8.98
CA ARG A 128 16.70 0.91 10.18
C ARG A 128 15.81 1.45 11.30
N CYS A 129 14.87 2.31 10.94
CA CYS A 129 13.91 2.91 11.87
C CYS A 129 12.93 1.88 12.45
N ILE A 130 12.39 0.98 11.63
CA ILE A 130 11.50 -0.09 12.09
C ILE A 130 12.25 -1.07 13.00
N CYS A 131 13.45 -1.54 12.61
CA CYS A 131 14.23 -2.46 13.44
C CYS A 131 14.55 -1.86 14.81
N LYS A 132 14.92 -0.57 14.85
CA LYS A 132 15.16 0.15 16.10
C LYS A 132 13.90 0.30 16.95
N GLN A 133 12.74 0.57 16.34
CA GLN A 133 11.48 0.68 17.07
C GLN A 133 11.03 -0.69 17.63
N ALA A 134 11.24 -1.76 16.86
CA ALA A 134 10.88 -3.12 17.24
C ALA A 134 11.89 -3.79 18.21
N ASP A 135 13.04 -3.15 18.45
CA ASP A 135 14.15 -3.68 19.25
C ASP A 135 14.65 -5.04 18.71
N ILE A 136 14.88 -5.10 17.40
CA ILE A 136 15.42 -6.28 16.70
C ILE A 136 16.73 -5.95 15.97
N ASP A 137 17.49 -7.00 15.66
CA ASP A 137 18.73 -6.86 14.89
C ASP A 137 18.46 -6.41 13.45
N LEU A 138 19.40 -5.63 12.91
CA LEU A 138 19.42 -5.18 11.53
C LEU A 138 20.58 -5.85 10.78
N ILE A 139 20.31 -6.32 9.56
CA ILE A 139 21.31 -6.85 8.63
C ILE A 139 21.37 -5.93 7.41
N GLU A 140 22.54 -5.35 7.15
CA GLU A 140 22.77 -4.59 5.92
C GLU A 140 23.00 -5.56 4.75
N GLY A 141 22.19 -5.40 3.71
CA GLY A 141 22.21 -6.16 2.47
C GLY A 141 23.33 -5.71 1.53
N PRO A 142 23.78 -6.57 0.61
CA PRO A 142 24.88 -6.28 -0.30
C PRO A 142 24.45 -5.69 -1.65
N MET A 143 23.17 -5.36 -1.83
CA MET A 143 22.59 -4.98 -3.13
C MET A 143 21.23 -4.28 -2.93
N VAL A 144 20.90 -3.33 -3.81
CA VAL A 144 19.58 -2.70 -3.84
C VAL A 144 18.51 -3.73 -4.17
N LEU A 145 17.42 -3.79 -3.40
CA LEU A 145 16.29 -4.67 -3.67
C LEU A 145 15.05 -4.17 -2.93
N GLU A 146 13.95 -4.05 -3.66
CA GLU A 146 12.62 -3.81 -3.11
C GLU A 146 11.93 -5.13 -2.80
N ALA A 147 11.31 -5.28 -1.63
CA ALA A 147 10.72 -6.58 -1.27
C ALA A 147 9.49 -6.96 -2.13
N GLY A 148 8.82 -6.02 -2.81
CA GLY A 148 7.79 -6.32 -3.81
C GLY A 148 8.32 -7.00 -5.08
N SER A 149 9.63 -6.90 -5.35
CA SER A 149 10.26 -7.57 -6.49
C SER A 149 10.43 -9.09 -6.31
N ILE A 150 10.23 -9.61 -5.09
CA ILE A 150 10.41 -11.02 -4.74
C ILE A 150 9.20 -11.61 -4.01
N HIS A 151 9.00 -12.92 -4.14
CA HIS A 151 8.06 -13.66 -3.29
C HIS A 151 8.64 -15.02 -2.88
N VAL A 152 8.63 -15.32 -1.58
CA VAL A 152 9.17 -16.58 -1.03
C VAL A 152 8.07 -17.54 -0.59
N ASP A 153 8.37 -18.84 -0.58
CA ASP A 153 7.47 -19.88 -0.07
C ASP A 153 7.75 -20.28 1.39
N GLY A 154 8.76 -19.69 2.03
CA GLY A 154 9.22 -20.05 3.38
C GLY A 154 9.93 -21.41 3.50
N GLU A 155 10.01 -22.19 2.42
CA GLU A 155 10.60 -23.54 2.36
C GLU A 155 11.72 -23.65 1.32
N GLY A 156 12.31 -22.51 0.97
CA GLY A 156 13.54 -22.43 0.20
C GLY A 156 13.36 -22.04 -1.27
N THR A 157 12.16 -21.64 -1.69
CA THR A 157 11.86 -21.21 -3.06
C THR A 157 11.51 -19.74 -3.11
N LEU A 158 11.99 -19.05 -4.15
CA LEU A 158 11.67 -17.66 -4.46
C LEU A 158 11.19 -17.55 -5.91
N ILE A 159 10.21 -16.67 -6.16
CA ILE A 159 9.82 -16.22 -7.51
C ILE A 159 10.21 -14.74 -7.62
N SER A 160 10.75 -14.36 -8.76
CA SER A 160 11.10 -12.98 -9.12
C SER A 160 11.01 -12.79 -10.63
N THR A 161 11.07 -11.54 -11.09
CA THR A 161 11.16 -11.21 -12.52
C THR A 161 12.60 -10.86 -12.94
N GLU A 162 12.96 -11.24 -14.16
CA GLU A 162 14.24 -10.83 -14.77
C GLU A 162 14.21 -9.33 -15.15
N GLU A 163 13.06 -8.84 -15.64
CA GLU A 163 12.77 -7.44 -15.98
C GLU A 163 13.15 -6.48 -14.85
N CYS A 164 12.94 -6.87 -13.58
CA CYS A 164 13.30 -6.07 -12.42
C CYS A 164 14.75 -6.32 -11.96
N LEU A 165 15.03 -7.49 -11.39
CA LEU A 165 16.29 -7.70 -10.65
C LEU A 165 17.52 -7.89 -11.54
N LEU A 166 17.33 -8.35 -12.78
CA LEU A 166 18.44 -8.63 -13.70
C LEU A 166 18.63 -7.56 -14.76
N ASN A 167 17.85 -6.47 -14.68
CA ASN A 167 18.00 -5.32 -15.55
C ASN A 167 19.44 -4.77 -15.53
N LYS A 168 19.98 -4.50 -16.72
CA LYS A 168 21.34 -4.00 -16.95
C LYS A 168 21.41 -2.61 -17.56
N THR A 169 20.27 -2.08 -17.97
CA THR A 169 20.17 -0.85 -18.73
C THR A 169 19.52 0.21 -17.85
N LYS A 170 18.38 0.74 -18.29
CA LYS A 170 17.64 1.82 -17.66
C LYS A 170 16.92 1.29 -16.41
N ARG A 171 16.98 2.06 -15.31
CA ARG A 171 16.46 1.67 -13.99
C ARG A 171 17.04 0.38 -13.40
N ALA A 172 18.25 0.01 -13.81
CA ALA A 172 18.95 -1.14 -13.26
C ALA A 172 19.30 -0.93 -11.78
N ARG A 173 18.77 -1.79 -10.89
CA ARG A 173 19.10 -1.77 -9.45
C ARG A 173 20.57 -2.09 -9.20
N ASN A 174 21.07 -3.11 -9.91
CA ASN A 174 22.38 -3.70 -9.67
C ASN A 174 23.14 -3.96 -10.99
N PRO A 175 23.49 -2.91 -11.75
CA PRO A 175 24.06 -3.05 -13.09
C PRO A 175 25.38 -3.87 -13.06
N LYS A 176 26.15 -3.74 -11.98
CA LYS A 176 27.46 -4.39 -11.81
C LYS A 176 27.40 -5.84 -11.30
N LEU A 177 26.27 -6.34 -10.80
CA LEU A 177 26.18 -7.68 -10.21
C LEU A 177 25.70 -8.72 -11.23
N SER A 178 26.38 -9.85 -11.40
CA SER A 178 25.88 -10.93 -12.25
C SER A 178 24.63 -11.60 -11.65
N ARG A 179 23.91 -12.38 -12.47
CA ARG A 179 22.79 -13.21 -12.00
C ARG A 179 23.23 -14.09 -10.82
N GLU A 180 24.40 -14.73 -10.92
CA GLU A 180 24.92 -15.62 -9.87
C GLU A 180 25.21 -14.88 -8.57
N GLN A 181 25.67 -13.63 -8.64
CA GLN A 181 25.89 -12.79 -7.46
C GLN A 181 24.57 -12.41 -6.79
N ILE A 182 23.57 -12.00 -7.59
CA ILE A 182 22.22 -11.67 -7.11
C ILE A 182 21.59 -12.91 -6.47
N GLU A 183 21.61 -14.05 -7.15
CA GLU A 183 21.11 -15.31 -6.60
C GLU A 183 21.85 -15.71 -5.32
N GLY A 184 23.18 -15.53 -5.27
CA GLY A 184 23.99 -15.83 -4.09
C GLY A 184 23.60 -14.98 -2.88
N ASN A 185 23.32 -13.69 -3.10
CA ASN A 185 22.87 -12.77 -2.07
C ASN A 185 21.47 -13.15 -1.55
N LEU A 186 20.53 -13.43 -2.45
CA LEU A 186 19.17 -13.90 -2.10
C LEU A 186 19.20 -15.20 -1.31
N LYS A 187 19.94 -16.21 -1.80
CA LYS A 187 20.07 -17.52 -1.14
C LYS A 187 20.66 -17.38 0.27
N LYS A 188 21.65 -16.51 0.43
CA LYS A 188 22.30 -16.27 1.73
C LYS A 188 21.34 -15.64 2.74
N LEU A 189 20.68 -14.54 2.38
CA LEU A 189 19.92 -13.74 3.35
C LEU A 189 18.48 -14.22 3.54
N LEU A 190 17.87 -14.82 2.52
CA LEU A 190 16.47 -15.26 2.56
C LEU A 190 16.30 -16.76 2.83
N GLY A 191 17.39 -17.52 2.93
CA GLY A 191 17.36 -18.96 3.18
C GLY A 191 16.80 -19.77 2.01
N VAL A 192 16.79 -19.20 0.81
CA VAL A 192 16.33 -19.88 -0.39
C VAL A 192 17.43 -20.69 -1.04
N THR A 193 17.07 -21.75 -1.74
CA THR A 193 17.98 -22.61 -2.51
C THR A 193 17.61 -22.67 -3.98
N LYS A 194 16.35 -22.33 -4.30
CA LYS A 194 15.82 -22.31 -5.66
C LYS A 194 15.14 -20.98 -5.97
N ILE A 195 15.40 -20.46 -7.16
CA ILE A 195 14.78 -19.24 -7.68
C ILE A 195 14.10 -19.59 -9.00
N VAL A 196 12.85 -19.22 -9.15
CA VAL A 196 12.07 -19.32 -10.39
C VAL A 196 12.00 -17.92 -11.00
N TRP A 197 12.72 -17.75 -12.11
CA TRP A 197 12.77 -16.48 -12.84
C TRP A 197 11.64 -16.43 -13.87
N LEU A 198 10.76 -15.44 -13.74
CA LEU A 198 9.81 -15.04 -14.78
C LEU A 198 10.48 -13.97 -15.65
N PRO A 199 10.36 -14.00 -16.98
CA PRO A 199 11.08 -13.04 -17.82
C PRO A 199 10.62 -11.60 -17.59
N LEU A 200 9.32 -11.42 -17.40
CA LEU A 200 8.62 -10.14 -17.37
C LEU A 200 7.63 -10.09 -16.20
N GLY A 201 7.40 -8.89 -15.65
CA GLY A 201 6.35 -8.57 -14.69
C GLY A 201 5.02 -8.23 -15.35
N LEU A 202 4.11 -7.57 -14.60
CA LEU A 202 2.82 -7.13 -15.15
C LEU A 202 3.03 -6.06 -16.22
N TYR A 203 2.26 -6.13 -17.31
CA TYR A 203 2.26 -5.09 -18.34
C TYR A 203 1.86 -3.73 -17.74
N ALA A 204 2.54 -2.67 -18.20
CA ALA A 204 2.42 -1.28 -17.72
C ALA A 204 2.93 -1.03 -16.28
N ASP A 205 3.64 -1.99 -15.69
CA ASP A 205 4.36 -1.81 -14.43
C ASP A 205 5.77 -1.22 -14.65
N ASN A 206 5.79 -0.03 -15.25
CA ASN A 206 7.03 0.66 -15.61
C ASN A 206 7.69 1.32 -14.38
N ASP A 207 6.87 1.73 -13.41
CA ASP A 207 7.32 2.42 -12.19
C ASP A 207 8.28 1.54 -11.39
N THR A 208 7.95 0.25 -11.24
CA THR A 208 8.76 -0.72 -10.47
C THR A 208 9.65 -1.60 -11.36
N THR A 209 9.55 -1.44 -12.68
CA THR A 209 10.25 -2.30 -13.66
C THR A 209 9.80 -3.76 -13.58
N GLY A 210 8.48 -3.98 -13.48
CA GLY A 210 7.87 -5.29 -13.50
C GLY A 210 8.07 -6.09 -12.22
N HIS A 211 7.65 -5.56 -11.07
CA HIS A 211 7.66 -6.32 -9.81
C HIS A 211 6.83 -7.61 -9.91
N VAL A 212 7.27 -8.63 -9.16
CA VAL A 212 6.59 -9.93 -9.15
C VAL A 212 5.28 -9.86 -8.38
N ASP A 213 5.16 -9.02 -7.35
CA ASP A 213 3.96 -8.89 -6.52
C ASP A 213 2.74 -8.28 -7.24
N ASN A 214 2.92 -7.81 -8.48
CA ASN A 214 1.83 -7.45 -9.38
C ASN A 214 1.40 -8.60 -10.30
N LEU A 215 2.28 -9.59 -10.49
CA LEU A 215 2.10 -10.71 -11.43
C LEU A 215 1.80 -12.04 -10.74
N ALA A 216 2.57 -12.45 -9.73
CA ALA A 216 2.45 -13.74 -9.09
C ALA A 216 2.87 -13.73 -7.61
N CYS A 217 2.21 -14.55 -6.80
CA CYS A 217 2.56 -14.73 -5.39
C CYS A 217 2.39 -16.19 -4.97
N PHE A 218 3.13 -16.64 -3.96
CA PHE A 218 2.84 -17.92 -3.32
C PHE A 218 1.63 -17.78 -2.40
N ALA A 219 0.67 -18.70 -2.50
CA ALA A 219 -0.45 -18.80 -1.57
C ALA A 219 -0.20 -19.81 -0.44
N ALA A 220 0.65 -20.81 -0.70
CA ALA A 220 1.12 -21.83 0.22
C ALA A 220 2.36 -22.52 -0.39
N PRO A 221 3.09 -23.38 0.34
CA PRO A 221 4.19 -24.14 -0.26
C PRO A 221 3.70 -24.96 -1.47
N GLY A 222 4.34 -24.77 -2.63
CA GLY A 222 3.96 -25.43 -3.88
C GLY A 222 2.70 -24.88 -4.58
N LYS A 223 2.09 -23.78 -4.11
CA LYS A 223 0.88 -23.18 -4.70
C LYS A 223 1.09 -21.70 -5.00
N VAL A 224 0.83 -21.31 -6.25
CA VAL A 224 1.07 -19.96 -6.78
C VAL A 224 -0.22 -19.38 -7.35
N LEU A 225 -0.54 -18.15 -6.98
CA LEU A 225 -1.53 -17.32 -7.67
C LEU A 225 -0.84 -16.53 -8.78
N LEU A 226 -1.48 -16.44 -9.95
CA LEU A 226 -0.96 -15.74 -11.12
C LEU A 226 -2.03 -14.82 -11.71
N ALA A 227 -1.68 -13.54 -11.92
CA ALA A 227 -2.51 -12.58 -12.62
C ALA A 227 -2.80 -13.08 -14.05
N TRP A 228 -4.06 -13.13 -14.41
CA TRP A 228 -4.49 -13.85 -15.61
C TRP A 228 -5.55 -13.08 -16.40
N THR A 229 -5.38 -13.07 -17.72
CA THR A 229 -6.41 -12.69 -18.69
C THR A 229 -6.51 -13.76 -19.77
N ASP A 230 -7.73 -14.03 -20.24
CA ASP A 230 -7.99 -14.86 -21.42
C ASP A 230 -8.18 -14.00 -22.70
N ASP A 231 -8.08 -12.67 -22.60
CA ASP A 231 -8.19 -11.78 -23.76
C ASP A 231 -6.87 -11.74 -24.54
N GLU A 232 -6.81 -12.46 -25.65
CA GLU A 232 -5.63 -12.54 -26.53
C GLU A 232 -5.22 -11.19 -27.14
N LYS A 233 -6.07 -10.15 -27.05
CA LYS A 233 -5.74 -8.79 -27.52
C LYS A 233 -5.11 -7.92 -26.44
N ASP A 234 -5.21 -8.34 -25.18
CA ASP A 234 -4.57 -7.63 -24.09
C ASP A 234 -3.05 -7.95 -24.12
N PRO A 235 -2.15 -6.96 -24.13
CA PRO A 235 -0.71 -7.21 -24.10
C PRO A 235 -0.23 -8.00 -22.87
N GLN A 236 -1.03 -8.04 -21.80
CA GLN A 236 -0.78 -8.90 -20.63
C GLN A 236 -1.00 -10.39 -20.91
N TYR A 237 -1.70 -10.76 -21.98
CA TYR A 237 -2.01 -12.15 -22.32
C TYR A 237 -0.74 -13.00 -22.48
N GLU A 238 0.19 -12.55 -23.31
CA GLU A 238 1.44 -13.28 -23.56
C GLU A 238 2.33 -13.35 -22.31
N ARG A 239 2.40 -12.26 -21.53
CA ARG A 239 3.11 -12.23 -20.24
C ARG A 239 2.53 -13.26 -19.26
N SER A 240 1.20 -13.34 -19.14
CA SER A 240 0.51 -14.31 -18.27
C SER A 240 0.70 -15.76 -18.74
N ARG A 241 0.62 -15.99 -20.07
CA ARG A 241 0.83 -17.29 -20.71
C ARG A 241 2.23 -17.82 -20.47
N GLU A 242 3.24 -16.99 -20.66
CA GLU A 242 4.64 -17.39 -20.48
C GLU A 242 4.97 -17.63 -19.01
N ALA A 243 4.52 -16.75 -18.11
CA ALA A 243 4.67 -16.96 -16.67
C ALA A 243 4.05 -18.28 -16.22
N LYS A 244 2.82 -18.59 -16.67
CA LYS A 244 2.15 -19.87 -16.39
C LYS A 244 2.96 -21.06 -16.90
N ARG A 245 3.47 -21.00 -18.14
CA ARG A 245 4.27 -22.07 -18.73
C ARG A 245 5.51 -22.38 -17.90
N ILE A 246 6.22 -21.35 -17.45
CA ILE A 246 7.42 -21.49 -16.60
C ILE A 246 7.05 -22.07 -15.24
N LEU A 247 6.03 -21.52 -14.58
CA LEU A 247 5.58 -21.97 -13.26
C LEU A 247 5.15 -23.45 -13.28
N GLU A 248 4.35 -23.88 -14.27
CA GLU A 248 3.92 -25.29 -14.39
C GLU A 248 5.08 -26.25 -14.75
N ALA A 249 6.08 -25.76 -15.47
CA ALA A 249 7.28 -26.54 -15.78
C ALA A 249 8.21 -26.68 -14.57
N ALA A 250 8.23 -25.68 -13.68
CA ALA A 250 9.09 -25.65 -12.50
C ALA A 250 8.71 -26.72 -11.46
N THR A 251 9.60 -26.86 -10.48
CA THR A 251 9.31 -27.45 -9.17
C THR A 251 9.81 -26.48 -8.12
N ASP A 252 9.34 -26.58 -6.89
CA ASP A 252 9.92 -25.82 -5.79
C ASP A 252 11.21 -26.47 -5.25
N ALA A 253 11.80 -25.87 -4.21
CA ALA A 253 13.02 -26.37 -3.56
C ALA A 253 12.84 -27.74 -2.89
N GLN A 254 11.60 -28.09 -2.52
CA GLN A 254 11.23 -29.38 -1.94
C GLN A 254 10.88 -30.43 -3.01
N GLY A 255 10.97 -30.07 -4.30
CA GLY A 255 10.71 -30.95 -5.43
C GLY A 255 9.22 -31.09 -5.79
N ARG A 256 8.32 -30.33 -5.17
CA ARG A 256 6.88 -30.34 -5.51
C ARG A 256 6.67 -29.62 -6.83
N LYS A 257 5.68 -30.08 -7.60
CA LYS A 257 5.18 -29.35 -8.76
C LYS A 257 4.34 -28.17 -8.29
N LEU A 258 4.51 -27.02 -8.95
CA LEU A 258 3.74 -25.83 -8.61
C LEU A 258 2.31 -25.96 -9.14
N GLU A 259 1.33 -25.83 -8.25
CA GLU A 259 -0.07 -25.63 -8.61
C GLU A 259 -0.28 -24.15 -8.93
N VAL A 260 -0.65 -23.83 -10.18
CA VAL A 260 -0.88 -22.44 -10.62
C VAL A 260 -2.37 -22.14 -10.64
N ILE A 261 -2.80 -21.26 -9.75
CA ILE A 261 -4.17 -20.76 -9.65
C ILE A 261 -4.25 -19.42 -10.38
N LYS A 262 -5.15 -19.33 -11.36
CA LYS A 262 -5.38 -18.10 -12.11
C LYS A 262 -6.23 -17.14 -11.29
N LEU A 263 -5.72 -15.95 -11.03
CA LEU A 263 -6.47 -14.83 -10.48
C LEU A 263 -6.81 -13.87 -11.63
N PRO A 264 -8.10 -13.65 -11.96
CA PRO A 264 -8.47 -12.82 -13.09
C PRO A 264 -7.99 -11.38 -12.87
N LEU A 265 -7.55 -10.72 -13.94
CA LEU A 265 -7.27 -9.28 -13.93
C LEU A 265 -8.55 -8.45 -14.04
N PRO A 266 -8.50 -7.17 -13.63
CA PRO A 266 -9.52 -6.19 -14.00
C PRO A 266 -9.52 -5.96 -15.51
N ASP A 267 -10.62 -5.42 -16.05
CA ASP A 267 -10.61 -4.80 -17.37
C ASP A 267 -9.59 -3.64 -17.36
N PRO A 268 -8.85 -3.40 -18.46
CA PRO A 268 -7.82 -2.36 -18.50
C PRO A 268 -8.28 -1.02 -17.95
N LEU A 269 -7.56 -0.53 -16.93
CA LEU A 269 -7.79 0.77 -16.32
C LEU A 269 -6.79 1.78 -16.84
N SER A 270 -7.26 3.00 -17.09
CA SER A 270 -6.41 4.13 -17.50
C SER A 270 -6.33 5.19 -16.41
N LYS A 271 -5.17 5.84 -16.30
CA LYS A 271 -4.94 7.01 -15.45
C LYS A 271 -5.86 8.15 -15.88
N THR A 272 -6.58 8.75 -14.93
CA THR A 272 -7.27 10.02 -15.17
C THR A 272 -6.28 11.19 -15.25
N ALA A 273 -6.69 12.33 -15.79
CA ALA A 273 -5.85 13.55 -15.79
C ALA A 273 -5.41 13.98 -14.38
N GLU A 274 -6.23 13.75 -13.35
CA GLU A 274 -5.84 14.02 -11.97
C GLU A 274 -4.79 13.04 -11.46
N GLU A 275 -4.91 11.76 -11.79
CA GLU A 275 -3.94 10.71 -11.43
C GLU A 275 -2.63 10.84 -12.20
N ALA A 276 -2.67 11.36 -13.41
CA ALA A 276 -1.50 11.72 -14.22
C ALA A 276 -0.84 13.05 -13.79
N GLY A 277 -1.41 13.78 -12.82
CA GLY A 277 -0.89 15.09 -12.40
C GLY A 277 -1.14 16.22 -13.42
N GLU A 278 -1.93 15.97 -14.47
CA GLU A 278 -2.34 16.93 -15.50
C GLU A 278 -3.42 17.89 -14.97
N SER A 279 -3.07 18.77 -14.04
CA SER A 279 -3.95 19.87 -13.64
C SER A 279 -4.04 20.92 -14.74
N ALA A 280 -5.12 20.93 -15.54
CA ALA A 280 -5.67 22.05 -16.33
C ALA A 280 -4.68 23.12 -16.88
N ARG A 281 -3.45 22.73 -17.27
CA ARG A 281 -2.42 23.65 -17.77
C ARG A 281 -2.60 24.03 -19.23
N ASN A 282 -3.61 23.47 -19.92
CA ASN A 282 -3.94 23.81 -21.30
C ASN A 282 -5.38 24.30 -21.47
N LYS A 283 -5.66 25.51 -20.97
CA LYS A 283 -6.71 26.37 -21.54
C LYS A 283 -6.12 27.74 -21.84
N GLY A 284 -5.20 27.79 -22.80
CA GLY A 284 -4.50 29.02 -23.13
C GLY A 284 -3.60 29.01 -24.35
N GLY A 285 -3.75 28.09 -25.30
CA GLY A 285 -3.06 28.15 -26.59
C GLY A 285 -4.03 28.66 -27.66
N LYS A 286 -4.09 29.99 -27.86
CA LYS A 286 -4.72 30.55 -29.06
C LYS A 286 -3.96 30.03 -30.28
N GLY A 287 -4.71 29.48 -31.24
CA GLY A 287 -4.17 29.17 -32.55
C GLY A 287 -3.53 30.40 -33.19
N ASN A 288 -2.45 30.16 -33.93
CA ASN A 288 -2.00 31.10 -34.94
C ASN A 288 -1.62 30.30 -36.18
N GLU A 289 -2.54 30.30 -37.15
CA GLU A 289 -2.26 30.00 -38.54
C GLU A 289 -1.38 31.12 -39.13
N ASN A 290 -0.37 30.72 -39.90
CA ASN A 290 0.13 31.31 -41.15
C ASN A 290 1.65 31.43 -41.20
N GLY A 291 2.24 30.88 -42.28
CA GLY A 291 3.60 31.20 -42.69
C GLY A 291 4.22 30.18 -43.64
N LYS A 292 3.69 30.06 -44.86
CA LYS A 292 4.34 29.40 -46.00
C LYS A 292 5.49 30.28 -46.51
N VAL A 293 6.69 29.75 -46.79
CA VAL A 293 7.52 29.98 -48.00
C VAL A 293 8.60 28.88 -48.07
N ASP A 294 8.78 28.39 -49.30
CA ASP A 294 9.67 27.34 -49.79
C ASP A 294 11.18 27.68 -49.71
N ASN A 295 12.03 26.65 -49.69
CA ASN A 295 13.25 26.58 -50.50
C ASN A 295 13.79 25.13 -50.52
N GLU A 296 14.02 24.66 -51.75
CA GLU A 296 14.77 23.47 -52.12
C GLU A 296 16.26 23.69 -51.83
N ASP A 297 16.97 22.64 -51.42
CA ASP A 297 18.26 22.23 -52.01
C ASP A 297 18.67 20.86 -51.40
N GLU A 298 19.02 19.95 -52.30
CA GLU A 298 19.48 18.58 -52.07
C GLU A 298 20.89 18.56 -51.45
N ASP A 299 21.17 17.59 -50.56
CA ASP A 299 22.45 16.86 -50.55
C ASP A 299 22.32 15.59 -49.71
N ASP A 300 22.58 14.45 -50.37
CA ASP A 300 22.66 13.10 -49.84
C ASP A 300 23.88 12.91 -48.93
N GLU A 301 23.67 12.59 -47.66
CA GLU A 301 24.62 11.78 -46.87
C GLU A 301 23.84 10.76 -46.03
N GLN A 302 23.89 9.50 -46.46
CA GLN A 302 23.46 8.34 -45.68
C GLN A 302 24.39 8.20 -44.47
N ALA A 303 23.92 8.68 -43.31
CA ALA A 303 24.35 8.19 -42.02
C ALA A 303 23.39 7.05 -41.64
N ASP A 304 23.94 5.85 -41.44
CA ASP A 304 23.27 4.77 -40.72
C ASP A 304 23.03 5.24 -39.29
N GLU A 305 21.92 5.94 -39.06
CA GLU A 305 21.35 6.12 -37.73
C GLU A 305 20.75 4.76 -37.37
N GLU A 306 21.47 4.01 -36.53
CA GLU A 306 20.83 3.02 -35.68
C GLU A 306 19.74 3.79 -34.93
N GLU A 307 18.48 3.63 -35.35
CA GLU A 307 17.32 4.00 -34.55
C GLU A 307 17.44 3.20 -33.25
N GLU A 308 18.13 3.76 -32.26
CA GLU A 308 17.85 3.43 -30.87
C GLU A 308 16.35 3.71 -30.74
N GLU A 309 15.55 2.65 -30.66
CA GLU A 309 14.16 2.78 -30.22
C GLU A 309 14.24 3.46 -28.84
N GLU A 310 14.06 4.79 -28.81
CA GLU A 310 13.84 5.54 -27.58
C GLU A 310 12.53 5.01 -27.02
N ASP A 311 12.60 3.95 -26.21
CA ASP A 311 11.48 3.50 -25.39
C ASP A 311 11.10 4.67 -24.47
N ASP A 312 9.98 5.32 -24.81
CA ASP A 312 9.31 6.50 -24.19
C ASP A 312 8.97 6.34 -22.68
N ASP A 313 9.56 5.38 -21.97
CA ASP A 313 9.20 4.98 -20.60
C ASP A 313 9.67 5.94 -19.48
N ASP A 314 10.37 7.04 -19.80
CA ASP A 314 10.69 8.11 -18.85
C ASP A 314 9.76 9.33 -18.95
N GLU A 315 8.76 9.28 -19.82
CA GLU A 315 7.76 10.34 -19.84
C GLU A 315 6.91 10.30 -18.57
N ALA A 316 6.67 11.49 -18.00
CA ALA A 316 5.77 11.64 -16.87
C ALA A 316 4.40 11.00 -17.21
N PRO A 317 3.75 10.32 -16.24
CA PRO A 317 2.46 9.68 -16.46
C PRO A 317 1.47 10.60 -17.18
N LYS A 318 0.80 10.09 -18.23
CA LYS A 318 -0.18 10.82 -19.02
C LYS A 318 -1.59 10.29 -18.77
N ALA A 319 -2.58 11.17 -18.95
CA ALA A 319 -3.97 10.76 -18.93
C ALA A 319 -4.24 9.78 -20.08
N GLY A 320 -4.84 8.63 -19.75
CA GLY A 320 -5.08 7.56 -20.72
C GLY A 320 -4.10 6.39 -20.61
N ASP A 321 -2.92 6.60 -20.02
CA ASP A 321 -1.94 5.53 -19.78
C ASP A 321 -2.56 4.40 -18.99
N ARG A 322 -2.24 3.16 -19.37
CA ARG A 322 -2.71 1.99 -18.65
C ARG A 322 -2.10 1.95 -17.25
N MET A 323 -2.92 1.63 -16.26
CA MET A 323 -2.48 1.37 -14.90
C MET A 323 -2.08 -0.10 -14.76
N ALA A 324 -1.04 -0.36 -13.98
CA ALA A 324 -0.66 -1.71 -13.51
C ALA A 324 -1.62 -2.24 -12.44
N ALA A 325 -2.94 -2.20 -12.71
CA ALA A 325 -3.96 -2.64 -11.77
C ALA A 325 -4.04 -4.18 -11.74
N SER A 326 -3.79 -4.76 -10.57
CA SER A 326 -3.82 -6.20 -10.36
C SER A 326 -4.50 -6.55 -9.03
N TYR A 327 -5.26 -7.65 -9.02
CA TYR A 327 -5.77 -8.21 -7.78
C TYR A 327 -4.73 -9.06 -7.04
N ILE A 328 -3.58 -9.37 -7.66
CA ILE A 328 -2.47 -10.09 -7.00
C ILE A 328 -1.87 -9.27 -5.87
N ASN A 329 -1.96 -7.94 -5.94
CA ASN A 329 -1.48 -7.01 -4.91
C ASN A 329 -2.44 -6.98 -3.69
N PHE A 330 -2.81 -8.14 -3.18
CA PHE A 330 -3.50 -8.33 -1.91
C PHE A 330 -2.47 -8.60 -0.80
N TYR A 331 -2.86 -8.40 0.46
CA TYR A 331 -2.03 -8.68 1.62
C TYR A 331 -2.54 -9.88 2.40
N ILE A 332 -1.65 -10.82 2.72
CA ILE A 332 -1.95 -11.94 3.62
C ILE A 332 -1.68 -11.48 5.05
N CYS A 333 -2.74 -11.30 5.85
CA CYS A 333 -2.62 -11.07 7.29
C CYS A 333 -3.11 -12.33 8.02
N ASN A 334 -2.78 -12.50 9.30
CA ASN A 334 -3.05 -13.72 10.07
C ASN A 334 -4.40 -14.40 9.77
N GLY A 335 -5.52 -13.82 10.18
CA GLY A 335 -6.85 -14.42 9.95
C GLY A 335 -7.54 -13.99 8.66
N GLY A 336 -6.86 -13.27 7.76
CA GLY A 336 -7.53 -12.54 6.69
C GLY A 336 -6.71 -12.32 5.42
N ILE A 337 -7.41 -11.95 4.36
CA ILE A 337 -6.82 -11.47 3.10
C ILE A 337 -7.40 -10.08 2.86
N VAL A 338 -6.55 -9.07 2.72
CA VAL A 338 -6.99 -7.71 2.36
C VAL A 338 -6.68 -7.49 0.89
N MET A 339 -7.73 -7.49 0.05
CA MET A 339 -7.59 -7.37 -1.40
C MET A 339 -8.04 -6.00 -1.91
N PRO A 340 -7.48 -5.51 -3.03
CA PRO A 340 -7.98 -4.31 -3.68
C PRO A 340 -9.35 -4.55 -4.31
N ALA A 341 -10.28 -3.61 -4.12
CA ALA A 341 -11.50 -3.50 -4.90
C ALA A 341 -11.34 -2.33 -5.88
N LEU A 342 -11.41 -2.62 -7.17
CA LEU A 342 -11.09 -1.67 -8.23
C LEU A 342 -12.33 -0.97 -8.80
N GLY A 343 -13.51 -1.32 -8.29
CA GLY A 343 -14.79 -0.74 -8.70
C GLY A 343 -15.34 -1.36 -9.98
N GLN A 344 -14.86 -2.55 -10.36
CA GLN A 344 -15.24 -3.23 -11.58
C GLN A 344 -15.99 -4.52 -11.27
N GLU A 345 -17.32 -4.50 -11.38
CA GLU A 345 -18.13 -5.72 -11.27
C GLU A 345 -18.43 -6.28 -12.68
N PRO A 346 -18.33 -7.62 -12.89
CA PRO A 346 -18.16 -8.66 -11.89
C PRO A 346 -16.69 -9.03 -11.59
N ALA A 347 -15.69 -8.28 -12.06
CA ALA A 347 -14.28 -8.64 -11.91
C ALA A 347 -13.84 -8.70 -10.43
N ASP A 348 -14.19 -7.69 -9.64
CA ASP A 348 -13.95 -7.61 -8.19
C ASP A 348 -14.50 -8.86 -7.49
N SER A 349 -15.78 -9.19 -7.73
CA SER A 349 -16.43 -10.38 -7.16
C SER A 349 -15.78 -11.70 -7.59
N ARG A 350 -15.34 -11.81 -8.85
CA ARG A 350 -14.66 -13.02 -9.34
C ARG A 350 -13.29 -13.21 -8.69
N ALA A 351 -12.51 -12.13 -8.59
CA ALA A 351 -11.21 -12.16 -7.92
C ALA A 351 -11.37 -12.51 -6.44
N GLN A 352 -12.34 -11.89 -5.76
CA GLN A 352 -12.65 -12.21 -4.37
C GLN A 352 -12.99 -13.69 -4.18
N LYS A 353 -13.83 -14.26 -5.05
CA LYS A 353 -14.20 -15.68 -4.97
C LYS A 353 -13.01 -16.62 -5.11
N VAL A 354 -12.07 -16.31 -6.02
CA VAL A 354 -10.84 -17.10 -6.19
C VAL A 354 -9.98 -17.04 -4.92
N LEU A 355 -9.86 -15.86 -4.29
CA LEU A 355 -9.12 -15.72 -3.03
C LEU A 355 -9.81 -16.46 -1.87
N GLU A 356 -11.14 -16.41 -1.78
CA GLU A 356 -11.90 -17.17 -0.77
C GLU A 356 -11.71 -18.69 -0.94
N ASP A 357 -11.67 -19.17 -2.18
CA ASP A 357 -11.43 -20.59 -2.47
C ASP A 357 -9.97 -20.99 -2.21
N THR A 358 -9.03 -20.08 -2.44
CA THR A 358 -7.59 -20.31 -2.24
C THR A 358 -7.22 -20.29 -0.75
N PHE A 359 -7.87 -19.44 0.04
CA PHE A 359 -7.62 -19.25 1.46
C PHE A 359 -8.87 -19.53 2.31
N PRO A 360 -9.36 -20.79 2.37
CA PRO A 360 -10.63 -21.12 3.02
C PRO A 360 -10.65 -20.83 4.53
N ASP A 361 -9.47 -20.80 5.17
CA ASP A 361 -9.31 -20.51 6.60
C ASP A 361 -9.13 -19.00 6.91
N ARG A 362 -9.18 -18.13 5.89
CA ARG A 362 -9.01 -16.68 6.03
C ARG A 362 -10.24 -15.93 5.54
N LYS A 363 -10.60 -14.86 6.25
CA LYS A 363 -11.65 -13.93 5.82
C LYS A 363 -11.11 -12.98 4.76
N VAL A 364 -11.68 -13.01 3.56
CA VAL A 364 -11.33 -12.04 2.50
C VAL A 364 -12.08 -10.73 2.74
N VAL A 365 -11.35 -9.61 2.73
CA VAL A 365 -11.85 -8.25 2.91
C VAL A 365 -11.43 -7.41 1.72
N ALA A 366 -12.39 -7.05 0.87
CA ALA A 366 -12.16 -6.18 -0.27
C ALA A 366 -12.22 -4.70 0.17
N VAL A 367 -11.16 -3.93 -0.13
CA VAL A 367 -11.05 -2.51 0.24
C VAL A 367 -10.99 -1.67 -1.04
N PRO A 368 -11.84 -0.63 -1.21
CA PRO A 368 -11.72 0.27 -2.34
C PRO A 368 -10.38 1.01 -2.34
N THR A 369 -9.53 0.74 -3.33
CA THR A 369 -8.18 1.32 -3.44
C THR A 369 -8.04 2.33 -4.56
N ARG A 370 -8.99 2.40 -5.51
CA ARG A 370 -9.01 3.43 -6.56
C ARG A 370 -9.78 4.67 -6.13
N LYS A 371 -9.31 5.86 -6.55
CA LYS A 371 -9.82 7.20 -6.18
C LYS A 371 -11.23 7.54 -6.68
N GLU A 372 -12.06 6.57 -7.05
CA GLU A 372 -13.43 6.87 -7.45
C GLU A 372 -14.30 7.08 -6.22
N LYS A 373 -15.01 8.22 -6.17
CA LYS A 373 -16.06 8.44 -5.18
C LYS A 373 -17.04 7.28 -5.31
N PRO A 374 -17.18 6.43 -4.28
CA PRO A 374 -18.02 5.25 -4.41
C PRO A 374 -19.47 5.68 -4.67
N THR A 375 -19.92 5.54 -5.92
CA THR A 375 -21.34 5.68 -6.28
C THR A 375 -22.17 4.60 -5.58
N TRP A 376 -21.53 3.48 -5.22
CA TRP A 376 -22.07 2.43 -4.36
C TRP A 376 -22.41 2.94 -2.95
N LEU A 377 -21.58 3.84 -2.38
CA LEU A 377 -21.82 4.43 -1.06
C LEU A 377 -23.05 5.34 -1.08
N ARG A 378 -23.34 6.05 -2.19
CA ARG A 378 -24.61 6.81 -2.35
C ARG A 378 -25.84 5.90 -2.38
N ARG A 379 -25.75 4.73 -3.01
CA ARG A 379 -26.88 3.77 -3.12
C ARG A 379 -27.08 2.97 -1.83
N ASN A 380 -26.00 2.58 -1.15
CA ASN A 380 -26.07 1.78 0.08
C ASN A 380 -26.17 2.61 1.36
N ILE A 381 -25.75 3.88 1.40
CA ILE A 381 -26.16 4.79 2.49
C ILE A 381 -27.69 4.89 2.48
N CYS A 382 -28.35 5.16 1.34
CA CYS A 382 -29.82 5.22 1.30
C CYS A 382 -30.50 3.90 1.73
N ARG A 383 -29.86 2.74 1.54
CA ARG A 383 -30.38 1.42 1.89
C ARG A 383 -30.10 1.03 3.35
N MET A 384 -28.92 1.36 3.88
CA MET A 384 -28.54 1.19 5.29
C MET A 384 -29.30 2.15 6.20
N THR A 385 -29.52 3.40 5.78
CA THR A 385 -30.37 4.33 6.55
C THR A 385 -31.81 3.81 6.63
N PHE A 386 -32.32 3.15 5.58
CA PHE A 386 -33.66 2.55 5.58
C PHE A 386 -33.77 1.31 6.48
N ILE A 387 -32.75 0.45 6.50
CA ILE A 387 -32.70 -0.76 7.34
C ILE A 387 -32.47 -0.41 8.81
N ALA A 388 -31.64 0.60 9.11
CA ALA A 388 -31.42 1.10 10.46
C ALA A 388 -32.66 1.82 11.04
N TRP A 389 -33.48 2.46 10.19
CA TRP A 389 -34.72 3.12 10.63
C TRP A 389 -35.84 2.13 10.96
N LEU A 390 -35.87 0.96 10.32
CA LEU A 390 -36.89 -0.07 10.56
C LEU A 390 -36.60 -0.96 11.79
N ASN A 391 -35.39 -0.94 12.34
CA ASN A 391 -34.97 -1.78 13.46
C ASN A 391 -34.63 -1.02 14.75
N TRP A 392 -34.98 0.27 14.86
CA TRP A 392 -34.82 1.02 16.11
C TRP A 392 -36.08 0.90 17.00
N PRO A 393 -36.00 0.33 18.22
CA PRO A 393 -37.15 0.30 19.11
C PRO A 393 -37.47 1.73 19.57
N ALA A 394 -38.69 2.19 19.25
CA ALA A 394 -39.24 3.43 19.76
C ALA A 394 -39.46 3.32 21.28
N ALA A 395 -38.47 3.75 22.06
CA ALA A 395 -38.64 4.05 23.48
C ALA A 395 -38.58 5.57 23.67
N GLU A 396 -39.76 6.12 23.93
CA GLU A 396 -40.02 7.33 24.73
C GLU A 396 -39.15 8.56 24.46
N THR A 397 -39.65 9.50 23.66
CA THR A 397 -39.68 10.93 24.02
C THR A 397 -40.59 11.69 23.05
N GLY A 398 -41.56 12.41 23.60
CA GLY A 398 -42.60 13.15 22.88
C GLY A 398 -42.13 14.43 22.17
N TYR A 399 -40.99 14.40 21.48
CA TYR A 399 -40.45 15.55 20.77
C TYR A 399 -40.51 15.42 19.22
N LEU A 400 -41.07 14.31 18.73
CA LEU A 400 -41.12 13.96 17.31
C LEU A 400 -42.52 14.02 16.68
N GLN A 401 -43.52 14.64 17.33
CA GLN A 401 -44.84 14.85 16.71
C GLN A 401 -44.98 16.17 15.94
N GLU A 402 -44.14 17.19 16.21
CA GLU A 402 -44.22 18.47 15.50
C GLU A 402 -43.37 18.50 14.22
N VAL A 403 -42.29 17.71 14.16
CA VAL A 403 -41.39 17.64 12.98
C VAL A 403 -42.01 16.77 11.86
N LEU A 404 -42.81 15.77 12.21
CA LEU A 404 -43.43 14.85 11.24
C LEU A 404 -44.65 15.42 10.50
N ARG A 405 -45.22 16.56 10.94
CA ARG A 405 -46.32 17.24 10.21
C ARG A 405 -45.86 18.03 8.98
N VAL A 406 -44.57 18.37 8.89
CA VAL A 406 -44.02 19.18 7.78
C VAL A 406 -43.41 18.32 6.66
N ALA A 407 -42.98 17.09 6.97
CA ALA A 407 -42.28 16.23 6.00
C ALA A 407 -43.19 15.31 5.15
N PHE A 408 -44.47 15.12 5.50
CA PHE A 408 -45.38 14.19 4.81
C PHE A 408 -46.41 14.88 3.90
N ARG A 409 -45.93 15.64 2.90
CA ARG A 409 -46.78 16.15 1.79
C ARG A 409 -46.30 15.83 0.37
N LYS A 410 -45.27 15.00 0.20
CA LYS A 410 -44.74 14.67 -1.13
C LYS A 410 -44.23 13.23 -1.30
N VAL A 411 -44.94 12.21 -0.82
CA VAL A 411 -44.84 10.86 -1.40
C VAL A 411 -46.17 10.13 -1.21
N SER A 412 -47.11 10.34 -2.13
CA SER A 412 -48.36 9.58 -2.22
C SER A 412 -48.54 9.13 -3.67
N SER A 413 -47.87 8.06 -4.05
CA SER A 413 -48.15 7.28 -5.26
C SER A 413 -47.07 6.21 -5.38
N LEU A 414 -47.28 5.06 -4.74
CA LEU A 414 -46.95 3.73 -5.26
C LEU A 414 -47.14 2.69 -4.13
N TYR A 415 -47.92 1.66 -4.46
CA TYR A 415 -48.20 0.42 -3.73
C TYR A 415 -49.26 0.42 -2.62
N VAL A 416 -50.43 -0.07 -3.02
CA VAL A 416 -51.51 -0.62 -2.20
C VAL A 416 -51.48 -2.15 -2.31
N SER A 417 -51.82 -2.81 -1.20
CA SER A 417 -52.18 -4.23 -1.01
C SER A 417 -51.00 -5.22 -0.86
N LYS A 418 -50.89 -6.12 0.15
CA LYS A 418 -51.82 -6.72 1.14
C LYS A 418 -51.07 -7.11 2.44
N PRO A 419 -51.76 -7.38 3.57
CA PRO A 419 -51.17 -7.76 4.86
C PRO A 419 -51.18 -9.27 5.11
N ASN A 420 -50.28 -9.79 5.96
CA ASN A 420 -50.56 -10.78 7.03
C ASN A 420 -49.29 -11.27 7.77
N LEU A 421 -49.54 -11.72 9.01
CA LEU A 421 -48.67 -12.41 10.00
C LEU A 421 -47.91 -11.49 10.96
N LEU A 422 -48.42 -11.25 12.17
CA LEU A 422 -48.62 -12.10 13.37
C LEU A 422 -47.48 -11.88 14.37
N ALA A 423 -47.83 -11.20 15.46
CA ALA A 423 -47.01 -10.93 16.62
C ALA A 423 -46.73 -12.20 17.43
N VAL A 424 -45.52 -12.29 17.97
CA VAL A 424 -45.21 -13.14 19.13
C VAL A 424 -44.37 -12.30 20.10
N GLU A 425 -44.96 -11.95 21.22
CA GLU A 425 -44.28 -11.40 22.39
C GLU A 425 -43.56 -12.53 23.15
N GLY A 426 -42.34 -12.27 23.61
CA GLY A 426 -41.58 -13.16 24.48
C GLY A 426 -40.66 -12.37 25.39
N HIS A 427 -40.94 -12.43 26.70
CA HIS A 427 -40.27 -11.73 27.79
C HIS A 427 -38.77 -12.02 27.94
N LEU A 428 -37.99 -11.01 28.34
CA LEU A 428 -36.67 -11.15 28.97
C LEU A 428 -36.63 -10.37 30.30
N PRO A 429 -36.10 -10.95 31.40
CA PRO A 429 -36.07 -10.32 32.72
C PRO A 429 -34.89 -9.34 32.90
N ARG A 430 -35.17 -8.26 33.65
CA ARG A 430 -34.28 -7.15 34.02
C ARG A 430 -33.15 -7.59 34.97
N PHE A 431 -31.91 -7.20 34.67
CA PHE A 431 -30.81 -7.15 35.65
C PHE A 431 -30.63 -5.72 36.18
N GLN A 432 -30.61 -5.58 37.51
CA GLN A 432 -30.36 -4.33 38.23
C GLN A 432 -28.86 -4.04 38.30
N ALA A 433 -28.44 -2.85 37.89
CA ALA A 433 -27.12 -2.29 38.17
C ALA A 433 -27.15 -1.51 39.50
N LYS A 434 -26.15 -1.75 40.37
CA LYS A 434 -25.87 -0.91 41.55
C LYS A 434 -24.83 0.16 41.17
N PRO A 435 -24.99 1.44 41.56
CA PRO A 435 -23.99 2.47 41.31
C PRO A 435 -22.90 2.46 42.40
N LEU A 436 -21.64 2.64 42.00
CA LEU A 436 -20.52 2.86 42.93
C LEU A 436 -20.31 4.36 43.16
N LEU A 437 -20.07 4.71 44.41
CA LEU A 437 -19.94 6.06 44.97
C LEU A 437 -18.77 6.87 44.39
N ILE A 438 -19.03 8.17 44.18
CA ILE A 438 -18.06 9.25 44.06
C ILE A 438 -17.85 9.87 45.45
N LEU A 439 -16.61 10.16 45.86
CA LEU A 439 -16.28 11.13 46.90
C LEU A 439 -15.08 12.01 46.50
N PRO A 440 -14.96 13.26 47.02
CA PRO A 440 -14.31 14.36 46.31
C PRO A 440 -13.04 14.94 46.97
N GLU A 441 -12.33 15.72 46.13
CA GLU A 441 -11.43 16.88 46.36
C GLU A 441 -10.27 16.84 47.38
N ARG A 442 -9.12 17.38 46.93
CA ARG A 442 -8.45 18.50 47.64
C ARG A 442 -7.59 19.38 46.72
N LYS A 443 -7.80 20.69 46.85
CA LYS A 443 -7.09 21.82 46.23
C LYS A 443 -5.70 22.06 46.86
N GLY A 444 -4.80 22.65 46.07
CA GLY A 444 -3.59 23.33 46.54
C GLY A 444 -3.03 24.26 45.45
N SER A 445 -2.81 25.52 45.79
CA SER A 445 -2.66 26.69 44.91
C SER A 445 -1.23 27.26 44.84
N ALA A 446 -1.05 28.23 43.93
CA ALA A 446 0.04 29.22 43.77
C ALA A 446 1.24 28.76 42.91
N GLY A 447 1.76 29.48 41.92
CA GLY A 447 1.55 30.86 41.47
C GLY A 447 2.91 31.56 41.30
N ALA A 448 3.35 31.87 40.07
CA ALA A 448 4.39 32.87 39.81
C ALA A 448 4.41 33.31 38.33
N ARG A 449 4.48 34.63 38.13
CA ARG A 449 4.60 35.37 36.85
C ARG A 449 6.06 35.50 36.42
N ALA A 450 6.31 35.60 35.11
CA ALA A 450 7.38 36.43 34.51
C ALA A 450 7.10 36.63 33.01
N THR A 451 6.56 37.78 32.60
CA THR A 451 7.23 38.91 31.90
C THR A 451 7.54 38.71 30.41
N HIS A 452 6.82 39.48 29.59
CA HIS A 452 7.10 39.80 28.19
C HIS A 452 8.46 40.52 28.02
N GLN A 453 9.19 40.18 26.97
CA GLN A 453 9.95 41.16 26.19
C GLN A 453 9.78 40.90 24.70
N ARG A 454 9.46 41.98 23.99
CA ARG A 454 9.16 42.06 22.57
C ARG A 454 10.32 42.83 21.94
N THR A 455 11.01 42.25 20.97
CA THR A 455 11.92 43.01 20.09
C THR A 455 11.54 42.76 18.64
N ARG A 456 11.23 43.86 17.95
CA ARG A 456 11.04 43.96 16.50
C ARG A 456 12.41 43.82 15.82
N ARG A 457 12.46 43.11 14.68
CA ARG A 457 13.20 43.57 13.50
C ARG A 457 12.63 42.97 12.23
N SER A 458 12.50 43.84 11.24
CA SER A 458 11.92 43.63 9.93
C SER A 458 12.99 43.29 8.89
N SER A 459 12.54 42.50 7.90
CA SER A 459 12.81 42.60 6.46
C SER A 459 14.21 42.30 5.87
N ARG A 460 14.18 41.25 5.02
CA ARG A 460 14.69 41.11 3.64
C ARG A 460 16.12 40.57 3.36
N SER A 461 16.06 39.37 2.77
CA SER A 461 16.74 38.84 1.56
C SER A 461 18.18 38.29 1.58
N ALA A 462 18.22 36.99 1.26
CA ALA A 462 18.99 36.33 0.19
C ALA A 462 20.28 35.56 0.53
N CYS A 463 20.19 34.26 0.22
CA CYS A 463 21.14 33.35 -0.42
C CYS A 463 22.45 32.91 0.27
N GLN A 464 22.61 31.58 0.23
CA GLN A 464 23.83 30.76 0.12
C GLN A 464 24.86 30.81 1.26
N GLY A 465 25.28 29.61 1.69
CA GLY A 465 26.48 29.40 2.49
C GLY A 465 26.30 28.35 3.58
N ALA A 466 27.09 27.28 3.48
CA ALA A 466 27.27 26.26 4.50
C ALA A 466 27.73 26.83 5.85
N GLN A 467 27.69 25.95 6.86
CA GLN A 467 28.64 25.80 7.98
C GLN A 467 28.23 26.25 9.42
N TRP A 468 28.35 25.26 10.33
CA TRP A 468 28.55 25.26 11.80
C TRP A 468 27.36 25.24 12.81
N MET A 469 27.10 24.03 13.35
CA MET A 469 27.13 23.55 14.77
C MET A 469 27.17 24.56 15.96
N PRO A 470 26.92 24.16 17.25
CA PRO A 470 26.25 22.98 17.86
C PRO A 470 25.33 23.33 19.09
N LEU A 471 24.73 22.33 19.74
CA LEU A 471 24.85 22.11 21.20
C LEU A 471 24.42 20.67 21.59
N ALA A 472 25.19 20.08 22.50
CA ALA A 472 25.27 18.65 22.76
C ALA A 472 24.49 18.18 23.99
N THR A 473 24.01 16.93 23.88
CA THR A 473 24.01 15.82 24.86
C THR A 473 23.61 16.02 26.33
N TRP A 474 22.75 15.12 26.82
CA TRP A 474 23.04 14.31 28.03
C TRP A 474 22.59 12.85 27.86
N ARG A 475 23.53 11.93 28.07
CA ARG A 475 23.35 10.49 28.34
C ARG A 475 23.01 10.30 29.81
N ILE A 476 22.16 9.32 30.14
CA ILE A 476 22.23 8.59 31.41
C ILE A 476 22.28 7.10 31.05
N GLN A 477 23.41 6.46 31.38
CA GLN A 477 23.58 5.01 31.39
C GLN A 477 23.86 4.60 32.84
N ALA A 478 23.25 3.49 33.25
CA ALA A 478 23.15 3.00 34.61
C ALA A 478 24.49 2.62 35.27
N CYS A 479 24.50 2.61 36.60
CA CYS A 479 25.47 1.85 37.40
C CYS A 479 24.70 1.01 38.44
N GLY A 480 25.22 -0.18 38.70
CA GLY A 480 24.53 -1.29 39.34
C GLY A 480 24.36 -1.27 40.85
N THR A 481 23.94 -2.44 41.31
CA THR A 481 23.59 -2.91 42.65
C THR A 481 24.57 -2.61 43.78
N SER A 482 24.02 -2.28 44.94
CA SER A 482 24.20 -3.02 46.20
C SER A 482 22.93 -2.92 47.04
#